data_AF-A0A970QPM7-F1
#
_entry.id   AF-A0A970QPM7-F1
#
_cell.length_a   1.000
_cell.length_b   1.000
_cell.length_c   1.000
_cell.angle_alpha   90.00
_cell.angle_beta   90.00
_cell.angle_gamma   90.00
#
_symmetry.space_group_name_H-M   'P 1'
#
loop_
_entity.id
_entity.type
_entity.pdbx_description
1 polymer ?
#
loop_
_entity_poly.entity_id
_entity_poly.type
_entity_poly.pdbx_seq_one_letter_code
_entity_poly.pdbx_strand_id
1 'polypeptide(L)'
;MDKQAQAAAKHNRMMHEPVEKLVMSLAVPTILSMLVTAVYSMADTFFVSRLGTQATGGVGICFSVMAIIQAIGFTFGQGAGNTVSRLLGRQDRQAAVTVASTGFFTAMAVSALLAIAGSFFVDPLVRLLGATETIAPYAADYLRYLLLGMPFIATSFTLNNLLRYQGSAAYAMVGIMAGAILNIALDPLLIYTFEMGVGGAALATAISQMISFAILMLQSARGGNILPSLRHFSLSPALHAAIIKNGSPTLLRQGLAS
;
A
#
# COMPACT_ATOMS: atom_id res chain seq x y z
N MET A 1 13.60 7.85 25.33
CA MET A 1 14.54 6.81 24.84
C MET A 1 15.09 7.25 23.51
N ASP A 2 16.41 7.23 23.35
CA ASP A 2 17.07 7.51 22.08
C ASP A 2 16.68 6.47 21.00
N LYS A 3 16.68 6.85 19.72
CA LYS A 3 16.31 5.99 18.59
C LYS A 3 17.21 4.76 18.48
N GLN A 4 18.49 4.89 18.84
CA GLN A 4 19.42 3.77 18.86
C GLN A 4 19.07 2.77 19.96
N ALA A 5 18.70 3.26 21.16
CA ALA A 5 18.26 2.40 22.26
C ALA A 5 17.00 1.59 21.91
N GLN A 6 16.03 2.21 21.22
CA GLN A 6 14.83 1.50 20.74
C GLN A 6 15.18 0.44 19.69
N ALA A 7 16.08 0.76 18.75
CA ALA A 7 16.52 -0.19 17.72
C ALA A 7 17.28 -1.37 18.34
N ALA A 8 18.13 -1.14 19.34
CA ALA A 8 18.86 -2.17 20.06
C ALA A 8 17.92 -3.09 20.87
N ALA A 9 16.97 -2.51 21.61
CA ALA A 9 15.96 -3.26 22.34
C ALA A 9 15.10 -4.14 21.40
N LYS A 10 14.74 -3.59 20.24
CA LYS A 10 14.01 -4.32 19.21
C LYS A 10 14.83 -5.46 18.62
N HIS A 11 16.10 -5.22 18.29
CA HIS A 11 16.99 -6.28 17.79
C HIS A 11 17.15 -7.40 18.83
N ASN A 12 17.39 -7.05 20.11
CA ASN A 12 17.50 -8.03 21.18
C ASN A 12 16.26 -8.93 21.28
N ARG A 13 15.07 -8.31 21.23
CA ARG A 13 13.79 -9.02 21.20
C ARG A 13 13.68 -9.98 20.01
N MET A 14 14.00 -9.52 18.80
CA MET A 14 13.91 -10.34 17.59
C MET A 14 14.88 -11.54 17.61
N MET A 15 16.00 -11.45 18.34
CA MET A 15 17.02 -12.51 18.39
C MET A 15 16.83 -13.50 19.55
N HIS A 16 16.24 -13.09 20.67
CA HIS A 16 16.23 -13.89 21.91
C HIS A 16 14.83 -14.24 22.44
N GLU A 17 13.77 -13.57 21.98
CA GLU A 17 12.41 -13.91 22.43
C GLU A 17 11.99 -15.29 21.87
N PRO A 18 11.29 -16.14 22.65
CA PRO A 18 10.84 -17.44 22.16
C PRO A 18 10.04 -17.31 20.87
N VAL A 19 10.32 -18.18 19.90
CA VAL A 19 9.76 -18.12 18.54
C VAL A 19 8.23 -18.10 18.58
N GLU A 20 7.60 -18.92 19.41
CA GLU A 20 6.13 -18.99 19.54
C GLU A 20 5.52 -17.63 19.92
N LYS A 21 6.09 -16.98 20.94
CA LYS A 21 5.63 -15.68 21.41
C LYS A 21 5.91 -14.58 20.39
N LEU A 22 7.08 -14.62 19.74
CA LEU A 22 7.44 -13.66 18.71
C LEU A 22 6.51 -13.77 17.50
N VAL A 23 6.27 -14.99 17.02
CA VAL A 23 5.34 -15.27 15.91
C VAL A 23 3.94 -14.77 16.24
N MET A 24 3.40 -15.09 17.42
CA MET A 24 2.08 -14.58 17.84
C MET A 24 2.01 -13.06 17.87
N SER A 25 3.06 -12.41 18.40
CA SER A 25 3.11 -10.95 18.49
C SER A 25 3.16 -10.23 17.14
N LEU A 26 3.61 -10.91 16.08
CA LEU A 26 3.64 -10.40 14.70
C LEU A 26 2.41 -10.83 13.89
N ALA A 27 1.92 -12.05 14.14
CA ALA A 27 0.79 -12.64 13.45
C ALA A 27 -0.52 -11.94 13.83
N VAL A 28 -0.80 -11.73 15.11
CA VAL A 28 -2.06 -11.11 15.56
C VAL A 28 -2.28 -9.73 14.92
N PRO A 29 -1.33 -8.78 14.96
CA PRO A 29 -1.52 -7.49 14.29
C PRO A 29 -1.64 -7.62 12.76
N THR A 30 -0.94 -8.58 12.17
CA THR A 30 -1.03 -8.82 10.71
C THR A 30 -2.42 -9.32 10.33
N ILE A 31 -2.95 -10.31 11.04
CA ILE A 31 -4.28 -10.89 10.78
C ILE A 31 -5.35 -9.81 10.96
N LEU A 32 -5.29 -9.04 12.03
CA LEU A 32 -6.22 -7.93 12.26
C LEU A 32 -6.15 -6.89 11.14
N SER A 33 -4.93 -6.55 10.68
CA SER A 33 -4.76 -5.65 9.52
C SER A 33 -5.46 -6.19 8.29
N MET A 34 -5.29 -7.48 7.99
CA MET A 34 -5.89 -8.11 6.80
C MET A 34 -7.41 -8.22 6.90
N LEU A 35 -7.94 -8.54 8.09
CA LEU A 35 -9.39 -8.56 8.34
C LEU A 35 -10.02 -7.19 8.15
N VAL A 36 -9.42 -6.14 8.72
CA VAL A 36 -9.89 -4.77 8.54
C VAL A 36 -9.83 -4.36 7.08
N THR A 37 -8.78 -4.78 6.36
CA THR A 37 -8.69 -4.52 4.93
C THR A 37 -9.85 -5.18 4.16
N ALA A 38 -10.17 -6.43 4.48
CA ALA A 38 -11.29 -7.13 3.85
C ALA A 38 -12.64 -6.44 4.14
N VAL A 39 -12.86 -6.01 5.39
CA VAL A 39 -14.07 -5.28 5.78
C VAL A 39 -14.18 -3.93 5.06
N TYR A 40 -13.09 -3.19 4.89
CA TYR A 40 -13.11 -1.94 4.10
C TYR A 40 -13.53 -2.23 2.65
N SER A 41 -12.91 -3.22 2.00
CA SER A 41 -13.23 -3.53 0.60
C SER A 41 -14.69 -3.98 0.43
N MET A 42 -15.25 -4.68 1.42
CA MET A 42 -16.67 -5.02 1.45
C MET A 42 -17.56 -3.79 1.62
N ALA A 43 -17.19 -2.86 2.50
CA ALA A 43 -17.95 -1.64 2.73
C ALA A 43 -17.98 -0.73 1.49
N ASP A 44 -16.83 -0.51 0.86
CA ASP A 44 -16.70 0.27 -0.39
C ASP A 44 -17.58 -0.33 -1.49
N THR A 45 -17.47 -1.64 -1.73
CA THR A 45 -18.31 -2.36 -2.70
C THR A 45 -19.80 -2.24 -2.34
N PHE A 46 -20.15 -2.33 -1.05
CA PHE A 46 -21.53 -2.20 -0.59
C PHE A 46 -22.11 -0.80 -0.87
N PHE A 47 -21.37 0.26 -0.58
CA PHE A 47 -21.85 1.62 -0.82
C PHE A 47 -21.96 1.93 -2.33
N VAL A 48 -20.97 1.52 -3.11
CA VAL A 48 -21.02 1.63 -4.58
C VAL A 48 -22.20 0.83 -5.14
N SER A 49 -22.47 -0.37 -4.61
CA SER A 49 -23.55 -1.24 -5.11
C SER A 49 -24.94 -0.60 -5.04
N ARG A 50 -25.15 0.30 -4.08
CA ARG A 50 -26.42 1.03 -3.91
C ARG A 50 -26.64 2.14 -4.92
N LEU A 51 -25.60 2.57 -5.64
CA LEU A 51 -25.73 3.53 -6.75
C LEU A 51 -26.35 2.91 -8.00
N GLY A 52 -26.39 1.57 -8.08
CA GLY A 52 -26.97 0.83 -9.18
C GLY A 52 -25.96 -0.08 -9.89
N THR A 53 -26.49 -0.92 -10.78
CA THR A 53 -25.71 -1.97 -11.44
C THR A 53 -24.64 -1.42 -12.38
N GLN A 54 -24.90 -0.30 -13.07
CA GLN A 54 -23.92 0.32 -13.98
C GLN A 54 -22.73 0.92 -13.22
N ALA A 55 -22.99 1.59 -12.10
CA ALA A 55 -21.96 2.12 -11.20
C ALA A 55 -21.07 1.00 -10.64
N THR A 56 -21.70 -0.08 -10.17
CA THR A 56 -21.00 -1.28 -9.68
C THR A 56 -20.15 -1.93 -10.77
N GLY A 57 -20.69 -2.04 -11.99
CA GLY A 57 -19.96 -2.57 -13.14
C GLY A 57 -18.74 -1.72 -13.50
N GLY A 58 -18.87 -0.39 -13.45
CA GLY A 58 -17.76 0.54 -13.65
C GLY A 58 -16.63 0.33 -12.65
N VAL A 59 -16.95 0.28 -11.35
CA VAL A 59 -15.95 0.01 -10.29
C VAL A 59 -15.35 -1.39 -10.40
N GLY A 60 -16.16 -2.39 -10.77
CA GLY A 60 -15.71 -3.77 -10.96
C GLY A 60 -14.59 -3.88 -11.99
N ILE A 61 -14.69 -3.16 -13.11
CA ILE A 61 -13.64 -3.11 -14.13
C ILE A 61 -12.39 -2.38 -13.60
N CYS A 62 -12.58 -1.32 -12.81
CA CYS A 62 -11.47 -0.60 -12.18
C CYS A 62 -10.71 -1.42 -11.12
N PHE A 63 -11.29 -2.53 -10.63
CA PHE A 63 -10.64 -3.41 -9.66
C PHE A 63 -9.31 -3.97 -10.15
N SER A 64 -9.18 -4.28 -11.45
CA SER A 64 -7.92 -4.74 -12.03
C SER A 64 -6.82 -3.67 -11.91
N VAL A 65 -7.16 -2.38 -12.02
CA VAL A 65 -6.21 -1.27 -11.79
C VAL A 65 -5.81 -1.21 -10.32
N MET A 66 -6.77 -1.33 -9.41
CA MET A 66 -6.47 -1.38 -7.96
C MET A 66 -5.54 -2.54 -7.63
N ALA A 67 -5.72 -3.70 -8.26
CA ALA A 67 -4.86 -4.86 -8.08
C ALA A 67 -3.43 -4.60 -8.60
N ILE A 68 -3.27 -3.92 -9.74
CA ILE A 68 -1.95 -3.48 -10.25
C ILE A 68 -1.27 -2.53 -9.25
N ILE A 69 -2.00 -1.55 -8.71
CA ILE A 69 -1.48 -0.62 -7.71
C ILE A 69 -0.97 -1.37 -6.47
N GLN A 70 -1.76 -2.33 -5.98
CA GLN A 70 -1.35 -3.21 -4.89
C GLN A 70 -0.13 -4.05 -5.26
N ALA A 71 -0.10 -4.61 -6.46
CA ALA A 71 0.98 -5.45 -6.94
C ALA A 71 2.31 -4.69 -6.95
N ILE A 72 2.31 -3.43 -7.39
CA ILE A 72 3.48 -2.53 -7.30
C ILE A 72 3.91 -2.37 -5.83
N GLY A 73 2.98 -1.97 -4.96
CA GLY A 73 3.27 -1.72 -3.55
C GLY A 73 3.87 -2.94 -2.83
N PHE A 74 3.29 -4.12 -3.07
CA PHE A 74 3.78 -5.39 -2.52
C PHE A 74 5.10 -5.85 -3.15
N THR A 75 5.31 -5.65 -4.46
CA THR A 75 6.54 -6.03 -5.15
C THR A 75 7.74 -5.34 -4.53
N PHE A 76 7.69 -4.01 -4.41
CA PHE A 76 8.79 -3.25 -3.80
C PHE A 76 8.84 -3.44 -2.28
N GLY A 77 7.69 -3.55 -1.61
CA GLY A 77 7.62 -3.79 -0.16
C GLY A 77 8.23 -5.11 0.28
N GLN A 78 7.85 -6.22 -0.36
CA GLN A 78 8.41 -7.54 -0.07
C GLN A 78 9.83 -7.71 -0.64
N GLY A 79 10.06 -7.17 -1.85
CA GLY A 79 11.34 -7.24 -2.53
C GLY A 79 12.48 -6.58 -1.73
N ALA A 80 12.22 -5.38 -1.19
CA ALA A 80 13.15 -4.70 -0.30
C ALA A 80 13.11 -5.29 1.12
N GLY A 81 11.91 -5.60 1.63
CA GLY A 81 11.69 -6.08 3.00
C GLY A 81 12.46 -7.36 3.36
N ASN A 82 12.50 -8.35 2.47
CA ASN A 82 13.29 -9.57 2.67
C ASN A 82 14.78 -9.28 2.91
N THR A 83 15.36 -8.37 2.13
CA THR A 83 16.76 -7.95 2.27
C THR A 83 16.96 -7.12 3.53
N VAL A 84 16.04 -6.19 3.83
CA VAL A 84 16.06 -5.38 5.05
C VAL A 84 16.07 -6.25 6.31
N SER A 85 15.20 -7.26 6.38
CA SER A 85 15.15 -8.19 7.53
C SER A 85 16.48 -8.90 7.75
N ARG A 86 17.14 -9.35 6.68
CA ARG A 86 18.45 -10.02 6.75
C ARG A 86 19.56 -9.07 7.19
N LEU A 87 19.57 -7.84 6.68
CA LEU A 87 20.57 -6.82 7.03
C LEU A 87 20.42 -6.38 8.50
N LEU A 88 19.19 -6.21 8.98
CA LEU A 88 18.93 -5.91 10.39
C LEU A 88 19.33 -7.06 11.32
N GLY A 89 19.16 -8.31 10.89
CA GLY A 89 19.67 -9.48 11.62
C GLY A 89 21.20 -9.49 11.72
N ARG A 90 21.91 -8.97 10.71
CA ARG A 90 23.37 -8.79 10.68
C ARG A 90 23.84 -7.48 11.34
N GLN A 91 22.93 -6.71 11.94
CA GLN A 91 23.18 -5.37 12.49
C GLN A 91 23.71 -4.34 11.47
N ASP A 92 23.59 -4.61 10.16
CA ASP A 92 23.94 -3.66 9.11
C ASP A 92 22.76 -2.72 8.83
N ARG A 93 22.52 -1.81 9.78
CA ARG A 93 21.42 -0.86 9.71
C ARG A 93 21.58 0.13 8.56
N GLN A 94 22.80 0.52 8.22
CA GLN A 94 23.05 1.50 7.16
C GLN A 94 22.66 0.93 5.80
N ALA A 95 23.09 -0.30 5.48
CA ALA A 95 22.65 -0.94 4.25
C ALA A 95 21.14 -1.18 4.25
N ALA A 96 20.55 -1.55 5.40
CA ALA A 96 19.11 -1.73 5.51
C ALA A 96 18.33 -0.44 5.19
N VAL A 97 18.81 0.71 5.66
CA VAL A 97 18.22 2.03 5.36
C VAL A 97 18.29 2.34 3.86
N THR A 98 19.42 2.04 3.21
CA THR A 98 19.59 2.22 1.75
C THR A 98 18.61 1.35 0.97
N VAL A 99 18.51 0.06 1.29
CA VAL A 99 17.60 -0.87 0.61
C VAL A 99 16.14 -0.46 0.79
N ALA A 100 15.73 -0.11 2.01
CA ALA A 100 14.38 0.34 2.31
C ALA A 100 14.03 1.66 1.60
N SER A 101 14.97 2.61 1.58
CA SER A 101 14.79 3.91 0.92
C SER A 101 14.70 3.73 -0.59
N THR A 102 15.59 2.96 -1.21
CA THR A 102 15.50 2.62 -2.64
C THR A 102 14.17 1.96 -2.95
N GLY A 103 13.77 0.89 -2.26
CA GLY A 103 12.50 0.21 -2.51
C GLY A 103 11.29 1.15 -2.42
N PHE A 104 11.23 2.00 -1.40
CA PHE A 104 10.15 2.97 -1.21
C PHE A 104 10.11 4.03 -2.31
N PHE A 105 11.22 4.71 -2.60
CA PHE A 105 11.23 5.78 -3.60
C PHE A 105 11.08 5.26 -5.03
N THR A 106 11.58 4.05 -5.33
CA THR A 106 11.30 3.39 -6.61
C THR A 106 9.82 3.06 -6.74
N ALA A 107 9.17 2.53 -5.69
CA ALA A 107 7.73 2.28 -5.71
C ALA A 107 6.94 3.57 -5.95
N MET A 108 7.32 4.65 -5.26
CA MET A 108 6.69 5.97 -5.41
C MET A 108 6.88 6.53 -6.82
N ALA A 109 8.09 6.44 -7.39
CA ALA A 109 8.38 6.90 -8.73
C ALA A 109 7.60 6.11 -9.80
N VAL A 110 7.61 4.77 -9.72
CA VAL A 110 6.89 3.90 -10.67
C VAL A 110 5.39 4.16 -10.61
N SER A 111 4.82 4.22 -9.40
CA SER A 111 3.38 4.49 -9.24
C SER A 111 2.99 5.90 -9.67
N ALA A 112 3.82 6.92 -9.43
CA ALA A 112 3.60 8.28 -9.93
C ALA A 112 3.68 8.36 -11.46
N LEU A 113 4.65 7.71 -12.09
CA LEU A 113 4.76 7.67 -13.55
C LEU A 113 3.54 6.99 -14.18
N LEU A 114 3.09 5.87 -13.61
CA LEU A 114 1.88 5.18 -14.08
C LEU A 114 0.61 5.99 -13.81
N ALA A 115 0.53 6.71 -12.68
CA ALA A 115 -0.58 7.61 -12.39
C ALA A 115 -0.68 8.74 -13.44
N ILE A 116 0.46 9.37 -13.75
CA ILE A 116 0.55 10.43 -14.76
C ILE A 116 0.16 9.89 -16.14
N ALA A 117 0.75 8.76 -16.55
CA ALA A 117 0.41 8.13 -17.83
C ALA A 117 -1.07 7.74 -17.89
N GLY A 118 -1.59 7.08 -16.86
CA GLY A 118 -3.00 6.69 -16.77
C GLY A 118 -3.95 7.88 -16.83
N SER A 119 -3.55 9.04 -16.29
CA SER A 119 -4.37 10.26 -16.31
C SER A 119 -4.54 10.84 -17.71
N PHE A 120 -3.53 10.70 -18.59
CA PHE A 120 -3.64 11.09 -20.00
C PHE A 120 -4.43 10.08 -20.84
N PHE A 121 -4.47 8.81 -20.43
CA PHE A 121 -5.06 7.72 -21.19
C PHE A 121 -6.27 7.08 -20.49
N VAL A 122 -7.03 7.83 -19.68
CA VAL A 122 -8.18 7.29 -18.92
C VAL A 122 -9.20 6.62 -19.85
N ASP A 123 -9.67 7.31 -20.90
CA ASP A 123 -10.72 6.76 -21.77
C ASP A 123 -10.24 5.52 -22.56
N PRO A 124 -9.03 5.52 -23.18
CA PRO A 124 -8.46 4.30 -23.77
C PRO A 124 -8.29 3.17 -22.75
N LEU A 125 -7.87 3.47 -21.52
CA LEU A 125 -7.65 2.48 -20.47
C LEU A 125 -8.97 1.84 -20.03
N VAL A 126 -10.01 2.65 -19.82
CA VAL A 126 -11.37 2.18 -19.50
C VAL A 126 -11.90 1.22 -20.57
N ARG A 127 -11.70 1.56 -21.85
CA ARG A 127 -12.09 0.69 -22.97
C ARG A 127 -11.25 -0.58 -23.05
N LEU A 128 -9.94 -0.49 -22.81
CA LEU A 128 -9.03 -1.64 -22.78
C LEU A 128 -9.41 -2.64 -21.69
N LEU A 129 -9.87 -2.15 -20.54
CA LEU A 129 -10.35 -2.99 -19.45
C LEU A 129 -11.74 -3.61 -19.72
N GLY A 130 -12.36 -3.33 -20.88
CA GLY A 130 -13.60 -3.95 -21.32
C GLY A 130 -14.87 -3.19 -20.94
N ALA A 131 -14.77 -1.88 -20.65
CA ALA A 131 -15.96 -1.08 -20.34
C ALA A 131 -16.89 -0.94 -21.55
N THR A 132 -18.17 -1.24 -21.35
CA THR A 132 -19.24 -0.92 -22.28
C THR A 132 -19.58 0.58 -22.23
N GLU A 133 -20.27 1.09 -23.25
CA GLU A 133 -20.67 2.50 -23.32
C GLU A 133 -21.49 2.96 -22.10
N THR A 134 -22.23 2.05 -21.46
CA THR A 134 -23.07 2.37 -20.28
C THR A 134 -22.28 2.48 -18.98
N ILE A 135 -21.13 1.82 -18.86
CA ILE A 135 -20.30 1.82 -17.64
C ILE A 135 -19.02 2.65 -17.78
N ALA A 136 -18.60 2.95 -19.02
CA ALA A 136 -17.40 3.72 -19.29
C ALA A 136 -17.35 5.08 -18.56
N PRO A 137 -18.45 5.87 -18.49
CA PRO A 137 -18.43 7.13 -17.73
C PRO A 137 -18.14 6.94 -16.24
N TYR A 138 -18.74 5.91 -15.62
CA TYR A 138 -18.52 5.59 -14.20
C TYR A 138 -17.10 5.11 -13.92
N ALA A 139 -16.56 4.25 -14.80
CA ALA A 139 -15.19 3.75 -14.70
C ALA A 139 -14.15 4.88 -14.90
N ALA A 140 -14.39 5.78 -15.85
CA ALA A 140 -13.52 6.92 -16.10
C ALA A 140 -13.51 7.89 -14.91
N ASP A 141 -14.68 8.17 -14.33
CA ASP A 141 -14.80 9.03 -13.16
C ASP A 141 -14.07 8.43 -11.95
N TYR A 142 -14.30 7.14 -11.67
CA TYR A 142 -13.56 6.41 -10.62
C TYR A 142 -12.04 6.48 -10.81
N LEU A 143 -11.57 6.18 -12.02
CA LEU A 143 -10.14 6.12 -12.31
C LEU A 143 -9.44 7.46 -12.16
N ARG A 144 -10.09 8.57 -12.54
CA ARG A 144 -9.50 9.92 -12.40
C ARG A 144 -9.10 10.19 -10.95
N TYR A 145 -9.98 9.91 -9.99
CA TYR A 145 -9.67 10.09 -8.58
C TYR A 145 -8.70 9.04 -8.04
N LEU A 146 -8.85 7.78 -8.46
CA LEU A 146 -7.97 6.69 -8.03
C LEU A 146 -6.51 6.94 -8.45
N LEU A 147 -6.29 7.42 -9.67
CA LEU A 147 -4.96 7.72 -10.22
C LEU A 147 -4.27 8.84 -9.43
N LEU A 148 -5.00 9.84 -8.93
CA LEU A 148 -4.43 10.86 -8.04
C LEU A 148 -3.91 10.24 -6.72
N GLY A 149 -4.63 9.25 -6.19
CA GLY A 149 -4.24 8.53 -4.98
C GLY A 149 -3.17 7.46 -5.20
N MET A 150 -2.99 6.98 -6.43
CA MET A 150 -2.17 5.82 -6.78
C MET A 150 -0.76 5.81 -6.14
N PRO A 151 0.01 6.93 -6.14
CA PRO A 151 1.34 6.94 -5.51
C PRO A 151 1.29 6.68 -4.00
N PHE A 152 0.30 7.26 -3.31
CA PHE A 152 0.13 7.11 -1.87
C PHE A 152 -0.39 5.71 -1.51
N ILE A 153 -1.28 5.15 -2.33
CA ILE A 153 -1.79 3.79 -2.15
C ILE A 153 -0.63 2.79 -2.28
N ALA A 154 0.12 2.84 -3.37
CA ALA A 154 1.23 1.92 -3.62
C ALA A 154 2.30 2.01 -2.52
N THR A 155 2.70 3.23 -2.15
CA THR A 155 3.72 3.44 -1.12
C THR A 155 3.24 3.11 0.29
N SER A 156 1.94 3.23 0.59
CA SER A 156 1.36 2.75 1.86
C SER A 156 1.52 1.25 2.00
N PHE A 157 1.25 0.47 0.94
CA PHE A 157 1.52 -0.96 0.95
C PHE A 157 3.00 -1.27 1.09
N THR A 158 3.88 -0.52 0.41
CA THR A 158 5.33 -0.67 0.56
C THR A 158 5.79 -0.43 2.00
N LEU A 159 5.36 0.67 2.64
CA LEU A 159 5.69 0.99 4.03
C LEU A 159 5.13 -0.04 5.01
N ASN A 160 3.88 -0.47 4.82
CA ASN A 160 3.26 -1.47 5.65
C ASN A 160 4.07 -2.79 5.64
N ASN A 161 4.50 -3.23 4.45
CA ASN A 161 5.37 -4.39 4.33
C ASN A 161 6.72 -4.15 4.99
N LEU A 162 7.40 -3.03 4.70
CA LEU A 162 8.69 -2.70 5.30
C LEU A 162 8.63 -2.69 6.83
N LEU A 163 7.58 -2.15 7.45
CA LEU A 163 7.40 -2.17 8.90
C LEU A 163 7.23 -3.60 9.43
N ARG A 164 6.48 -4.44 8.74
CA ARG A 164 6.32 -5.87 9.09
C ARG A 164 7.65 -6.62 9.02
N TYR A 165 8.43 -6.43 7.95
CA TYR A 165 9.76 -7.03 7.78
C TYR A 165 10.80 -6.57 8.80
N GLN A 166 10.58 -5.41 9.41
CA GLN A 166 11.41 -4.93 10.50
C GLN A 166 11.00 -5.50 11.86
N GLY A 167 9.88 -6.24 11.96
CA GLY A 167 9.32 -6.72 13.23
C GLY A 167 8.37 -5.72 13.93
N SER A 168 7.87 -4.73 13.20
CA SER A 168 6.97 -3.67 13.70
C SER A 168 5.54 -3.82 13.16
N ALA A 169 4.99 -5.03 13.24
CA ALA A 169 3.65 -5.33 12.72
C ALA A 169 2.54 -4.45 13.34
N ALA A 170 2.63 -4.13 14.64
CA ALA A 170 1.66 -3.24 15.29
C ALA A 170 1.69 -1.81 14.72
N TYR A 171 2.88 -1.27 14.41
CA TYR A 171 3.02 0.04 13.76
C TYR A 171 2.43 0.03 12.35
N ALA A 172 2.64 -1.07 11.62
CA ALA A 172 2.10 -1.27 10.28
C ALA A 172 0.56 -1.34 10.30
N MET A 173 0.01 -2.05 11.29
CA MET A 173 -1.43 -2.23 11.49
C MET A 173 -2.15 -0.90 11.73
N VAL A 174 -1.63 -0.07 12.64
CA VAL A 174 -2.26 1.23 12.97
C VAL A 174 -2.44 2.11 11.73
N GLY A 175 -1.45 2.14 10.84
CA GLY A 175 -1.55 2.92 9.60
C GLY A 175 -2.67 2.45 8.67
N ILE A 176 -2.68 1.15 8.34
CA ILE A 176 -3.69 0.58 7.44
C ILE A 176 -5.09 0.63 8.06
N MET A 177 -5.22 0.34 9.36
CA MET A 177 -6.51 0.40 10.04
C MET A 177 -7.09 1.81 10.05
N ALA A 178 -6.26 2.83 10.31
CA ALA A 178 -6.72 4.21 10.30
C ALA A 178 -7.24 4.62 8.91
N GLY A 179 -6.55 4.22 7.84
CA GLY A 179 -7.01 4.42 6.46
C GLY A 179 -8.34 3.71 6.19
N ALA A 180 -8.46 2.43 6.55
CA ALA A 180 -9.67 1.64 6.32
C ALA A 180 -10.89 2.21 7.09
N ILE A 181 -10.73 2.55 8.36
CA ILE A 181 -11.81 3.15 9.17
C ILE A 181 -12.24 4.49 8.59
N LEU A 182 -11.27 5.31 8.18
CA LEU A 182 -11.57 6.59 7.58
C LEU A 182 -12.29 6.43 6.24
N ASN A 183 -11.91 5.45 5.42
CA ASN A 183 -12.56 5.17 4.14
C ASN A 183 -14.03 4.78 4.34
N ILE A 184 -14.31 3.84 5.25
CA ILE A 184 -15.68 3.43 5.60
C ILE A 184 -16.55 4.62 6.04
N ALA A 185 -15.95 5.62 6.71
CA ALA A 185 -16.65 6.83 7.13
C ALA A 185 -16.82 7.85 5.99
N LEU A 186 -15.81 8.01 5.12
CA LEU A 186 -15.83 8.96 4.01
C LEU A 186 -16.70 8.50 2.84
N ASP A 187 -16.83 7.19 2.61
CA ASP A 187 -17.65 6.64 1.52
C ASP A 187 -19.09 7.16 1.55
N PRO A 188 -19.92 6.91 2.59
CA PRO A 188 -21.31 7.39 2.58
C PRO A 188 -21.41 8.92 2.55
N LEU A 189 -20.42 9.61 3.10
CA LEU A 189 -20.36 11.07 3.10
C LEU A 189 -20.16 11.59 1.68
N LEU A 190 -19.12 11.13 0.97
CA LEU A 190 -18.80 11.60 -0.39
C LEU A 190 -19.78 11.05 -1.44
N ILE A 191 -20.19 9.79 -1.31
CA ILE A 191 -21.09 9.15 -2.27
C ILE A 191 -22.49 9.76 -2.20
N TYR A 192 -23.09 9.84 -1.00
CA TYR A 192 -24.51 10.23 -0.85
C TYR A 192 -24.71 11.65 -0.35
N THR A 193 -23.89 12.15 0.58
CA THR A 193 -24.13 13.49 1.16
C THR A 193 -23.66 14.60 0.22
N PHE A 194 -22.53 14.38 -0.45
CA PHE A 194 -22.00 15.29 -1.47
C PHE A 194 -22.41 14.89 -2.90
N GLU A 195 -23.23 13.85 -3.05
CA GLU A 195 -23.78 13.38 -4.33
C GLU A 195 -22.71 13.13 -5.42
N MET A 196 -21.49 12.75 -5.03
CA MET A 196 -20.38 12.54 -5.97
C MET A 196 -20.41 11.15 -6.63
N GLY A 197 -21.35 10.29 -6.24
CA GLY A 197 -21.50 8.96 -6.82
C GLY A 197 -20.22 8.13 -6.76
N VAL A 198 -19.85 7.53 -7.91
CA VAL A 198 -18.69 6.62 -8.02
C VAL A 198 -17.36 7.36 -7.83
N GLY A 199 -17.20 8.58 -8.36
CA GLY A 199 -16.03 9.41 -8.10
C GLY A 199 -15.83 9.72 -6.61
N GLY A 200 -16.94 9.85 -5.86
CA GLY A 200 -16.93 9.98 -4.40
C GLY A 200 -16.23 8.83 -3.67
N ALA A 201 -16.50 7.58 -4.09
CA ALA A 201 -15.86 6.38 -3.53
C ALA A 201 -14.34 6.35 -3.81
N ALA A 202 -13.95 6.66 -5.05
CA ALA A 202 -12.52 6.74 -5.40
C ALA A 202 -11.81 7.87 -4.65
N LEU A 203 -12.46 9.02 -4.46
CA LEU A 203 -11.92 10.13 -3.70
C LEU A 203 -11.79 9.78 -2.21
N ALA A 204 -12.79 9.11 -1.62
CA ALA A 204 -12.74 8.59 -0.25
C ALA A 204 -11.54 7.66 -0.07
N THR A 205 -11.33 6.75 -1.02
CA THR A 205 -10.18 5.84 -1.05
C THR A 205 -8.86 6.62 -1.13
N ALA A 206 -8.75 7.59 -2.02
CA ALA A 206 -7.54 8.39 -2.20
C ALA A 206 -7.18 9.18 -0.92
N ILE A 207 -8.13 9.90 -0.33
CA ILE A 207 -7.92 10.68 0.90
C ILE A 207 -7.53 9.76 2.06
N SER A 208 -8.23 8.65 2.21
CA SER A 208 -7.97 7.68 3.27
C SER A 208 -6.57 7.08 3.17
N GLN A 209 -6.11 6.82 1.95
CA GLN A 209 -4.79 6.26 1.69
C GLN A 209 -3.68 7.30 1.82
N MET A 210 -3.95 8.58 1.53
CA MET A 210 -3.03 9.67 1.86
C MET A 210 -2.84 9.83 3.38
N ILE A 211 -3.91 9.68 4.17
CA ILE A 211 -3.84 9.74 5.63
C ILE A 211 -3.16 8.49 6.19
N SER A 212 -3.48 7.30 5.67
CA SER A 212 -2.78 6.04 5.97
C SER A 212 -1.28 6.16 5.71
N PHE A 213 -0.91 6.70 4.54
CA PHE A 213 0.48 6.99 4.17
C PHE A 213 1.16 7.91 5.20
N ALA A 214 0.53 9.01 5.58
CA ALA A 214 1.08 9.95 6.55
C ALA A 214 1.31 9.27 7.92
N ILE A 215 0.36 8.47 8.38
CA ILE A 215 0.48 7.71 9.62
C ILE A 215 1.62 6.68 9.50
N LEU A 216 1.70 5.91 8.41
CA LEU A 216 2.77 4.94 8.18
C LEU A 216 4.16 5.60 8.15
N MET A 217 4.28 6.80 7.57
CA MET A 217 5.51 7.58 7.59
C MET A 217 5.88 8.01 9.02
N LEU A 218 4.94 8.52 9.80
CA LEU A 218 5.17 8.86 11.21
C LEU A 218 5.57 7.64 12.05
N GLN A 219 4.93 6.50 11.81
CA GLN A 219 5.23 5.24 12.50
C GLN A 219 6.59 4.66 12.09
N SER A 220 7.04 4.91 10.86
CA SER A 220 8.39 4.59 10.38
C SER A 220 9.48 5.43 11.04
N ALA A 221 9.12 6.62 11.57
CA ALA A 221 10.03 7.45 12.35
C ALA A 221 10.15 7.02 13.84
N ARG A 222 9.31 6.10 14.32
CA ARG A 222 9.20 5.65 15.72
C ARG A 222 9.71 4.21 15.91
N GLY A 223 9.89 3.78 17.16
CA GLY A 223 10.13 2.37 17.52
C GLY A 223 11.42 1.77 16.95
N GLY A 224 12.45 2.60 16.71
CA GLY A 224 13.68 2.15 16.06
C GLY A 224 13.51 1.69 14.61
N ASN A 225 12.39 2.01 13.96
CA ASN A 225 12.12 1.69 12.55
C ASN A 225 13.00 2.52 11.61
N ILE A 226 13.08 2.06 10.37
CA ILE A 226 13.72 2.76 9.26
C ILE A 226 12.69 3.70 8.66
N LEU A 227 12.99 4.99 8.72
CA LEU A 227 12.31 6.03 7.96
C LEU A 227 12.98 6.15 6.59
N PRO A 228 12.26 5.87 5.48
CA PRO A 228 12.80 6.11 4.15
C PRO A 228 13.21 7.58 3.99
N SER A 229 14.40 7.80 3.43
CA SER A 229 14.95 9.13 3.23
C SER A 229 15.66 9.23 1.89
N LEU A 230 15.40 10.31 1.13
CA LEU A 230 16.02 10.56 -0.17
C LEU A 230 17.55 10.56 -0.10
N ARG A 231 18.14 10.97 1.04
CA ARG A 231 19.60 10.94 1.27
C ARG A 231 20.23 9.55 1.16
N HIS A 232 19.45 8.49 1.38
CA HIS A 232 19.91 7.11 1.33
C HIS A 232 19.36 6.38 0.09
N PHE A 233 18.76 7.11 -0.85
CA PHE A 233 18.34 6.55 -2.11
C PHE A 233 19.56 6.19 -2.95
N SER A 234 19.66 4.94 -3.37
CA SER A 234 20.72 4.45 -4.25
C SER A 234 20.18 4.16 -5.64
N LEU A 235 20.85 4.72 -6.66
CA LEU A 235 20.59 4.51 -8.08
C LEU A 235 21.24 3.22 -8.64
N SER A 236 21.82 2.36 -7.78
CA SER A 236 22.48 1.14 -8.22
C SER A 236 21.52 0.22 -9.00
N PRO A 237 21.82 -0.11 -10.29
CA PRO A 237 20.98 -1.02 -11.06
C PRO A 237 20.91 -2.42 -10.46
N ALA A 238 22.01 -2.88 -9.85
CA ALA A 238 22.07 -4.18 -9.19
C ALA A 238 21.10 -4.24 -7.99
N LEU A 239 20.99 -3.16 -7.21
CA LEU A 239 20.05 -3.09 -6.09
C LEU A 239 18.59 -3.10 -6.58
N HIS A 240 18.28 -2.32 -7.63
CA HIS A 240 16.95 -2.32 -8.24
C HIS A 240 16.57 -3.69 -8.78
N ALA A 241 17.49 -4.34 -9.52
CA ALA A 241 17.29 -5.68 -10.04
C ALA A 241 17.06 -6.71 -8.92
N ALA A 242 17.79 -6.61 -7.81
CA ALA A 242 17.60 -7.48 -6.66
C ALA A 242 16.23 -7.28 -6.00
N ILE A 243 15.79 -6.02 -5.80
CA ILE A 243 14.47 -5.71 -5.24
C ILE A 243 13.36 -6.25 -6.15
N ILE A 244 13.45 -6.02 -7.46
CA ILE A 244 12.46 -6.50 -8.43
C ILE A 244 12.46 -8.02 -8.47
N LYS A 245 13.62 -8.67 -8.52
CA LYS A 245 13.72 -10.14 -8.53
C LYS A 245 13.12 -10.77 -7.28
N ASN A 246 13.32 -10.16 -6.12
CA ASN A 246 12.72 -10.65 -4.87
C ASN A 246 11.21 -10.39 -4.82
N GLY A 247 10.73 -9.33 -5.47
CA GLY A 247 9.33 -8.94 -5.54
C GLY A 247 8.53 -9.61 -6.65
N SER A 248 9.17 -10.10 -7.71
CA SER A 248 8.51 -10.62 -8.92
C SER A 248 7.58 -11.81 -8.68
N PRO A 249 7.84 -12.75 -7.73
CA PRO A 249 6.86 -13.79 -7.42
C PRO A 249 5.56 -13.20 -6.87
N THR A 250 5.65 -12.08 -6.14
CA THR A 250 4.48 -11.38 -5.61
C THR A 250 3.74 -10.63 -6.71
N LEU A 251 4.47 -10.01 -7.63
CA LEU A 251 3.88 -9.38 -8.81
C LEU A 251 3.04 -10.37 -9.61
N LEU A 252 3.61 -11.54 -9.92
CA LEU A 252 2.93 -12.61 -10.64
C LEU A 252 1.70 -13.12 -9.88
N ARG A 253 1.84 -13.37 -8.57
CA ARG A 253 0.72 -13.82 -7.74
C ARG A 253 -0.44 -12.82 -7.70
N GLN A 254 -0.14 -11.52 -7.59
CA GLN A 254 -1.18 -10.48 -7.56
C GLN A 254 -1.80 -10.26 -8.94
N GLY A 255 -1.00 -10.28 -10.01
CA GLY A 255 -1.47 -10.09 -11.37
C GLY A 255 -2.27 -11.27 -11.94
N LEU A 256 -2.03 -12.49 -11.47
CA LEU A 256 -2.83 -13.66 -11.82
C LEU A 256 -4.14 -13.76 -11.02
N ALA A 257 -4.23 -13.04 -9.90
CA ALA A 257 -5.41 -13.01 -9.02
C ALA A 257 -6.37 -11.85 -9.35
N SER A 258 -6.03 -11.03 -10.35
CA SER A 258 -6.74 -9.81 -10.78
C SER A 258 -7.27 -9.92 -12.20
#